data_AF-A0A699IME2-F1
#
_entry.id   AF-A0A699IME2-F1
#
_cell.length_a   1.000
_cell.length_b   1.000
_cell.length_c   1.000
_cell.angle_alpha   90.00
_cell.angle_beta   90.00
_cell.angle_gamma   90.00
#
_symmetry.space_group_name_H-M   'P 1'
#
loop_
_entity.id
_entity.type
_entity.pdbx_description
1 polymer ?
#
loop_
_entity_poly.entity_id
_entity_poly.type
_entity_poly.pdbx_seq_one_letter_code
_entity_poly.pdbx_strand_id
1 'polypeptide(L)'
;KLGVAGFSMGASVALYCATCRALGQYGNGNRYPINLSAVVALSGWLPFDDVTEYKLGEKSAQTMYSAGFQNLTFRSYNGLGHYTNIEEIDDVCRWLTAYLGP
;
A
#
# COMPACT_ATOMS: atom_id res chain seq x y z
N LYS A 1 0.20 15.39 -8.76
CA LYS A 1 0.42 13.94 -8.47
C LYS A 1 -0.79 13.47 -7.68
N LEU A 2 -1.38 12.31 -8.00
CA LEU A 2 -2.55 11.78 -7.30
C LEU A 2 -2.15 10.57 -6.48
N GLY A 3 -2.52 10.54 -5.21
CA GLY A 3 -2.23 9.43 -4.31
C GLY A 3 -3.50 8.80 -3.75
N VAL A 4 -3.43 7.52 -3.40
CA VAL A 4 -4.45 6.84 -2.59
C VAL A 4 -3.79 6.28 -1.34
N ALA A 5 -4.46 6.46 -0.20
CA ALA A 5 -3.97 5.95 1.07
C ALA A 5 -5.09 5.21 1.80
N GLY A 6 -4.74 4.26 2.66
CA GLY A 6 -5.72 3.60 3.50
C GLY A 6 -5.12 2.89 4.69
N PHE A 7 -5.94 2.77 5.75
CA PHE A 7 -5.65 2.06 6.98
C PHE A 7 -6.54 0.82 7.08
N SER A 8 -6.05 -0.29 7.64
CA SER A 8 -6.85 -1.51 7.82
C SER A 8 -7.43 -2.02 6.49
N MET A 9 -8.73 -2.28 6.42
CA MET A 9 -9.41 -2.63 5.18
C MET A 9 -9.21 -1.60 4.06
N GLY A 10 -9.06 -0.31 4.41
CA GLY A 10 -8.73 0.75 3.46
C GLY A 10 -7.36 0.57 2.83
N ALA A 11 -6.40 -0.03 3.53
CA ALA A 11 -5.07 -0.33 3.00
C ALA A 11 -5.15 -1.34 1.85
N SER A 12 -6.01 -2.37 1.99
CA SER A 12 -6.30 -3.35 0.94
C SER A 12 -6.92 -2.68 -0.29
N VAL A 13 -7.81 -1.69 -0.09
CA VAL A 13 -8.38 -0.90 -1.19
C VAL A 13 -7.30 -0.07 -1.90
N ALA A 14 -6.40 0.57 -1.15
CA ALA A 14 -5.30 1.34 -1.71
C ALA A 14 -4.36 0.45 -2.54
N LEU A 15 -4.03 -0.74 -2.05
CA LEU A 15 -3.23 -1.72 -2.78
C LEU A 15 -3.95 -2.24 -4.04
N TYR A 16 -5.25 -2.52 -3.95
CA TYR A 16 -6.05 -2.92 -5.11
C TYR A 16 -6.03 -1.85 -6.21
N CYS A 17 -6.18 -0.57 -5.83
CA CYS A 17 -6.07 0.55 -6.75
C CYS A 17 -4.68 0.62 -7.42
N ALA A 18 -3.60 0.37 -6.66
CA ALA A 18 -2.27 0.26 -7.23
C ALA A 18 -2.21 -0.86 -8.28
N THR A 19 -2.61 -2.08 -7.93
CA THR A 19 -2.60 -3.22 -8.85
C THR A 19 -3.36 -2.92 -10.13
N CYS A 20 -4.57 -2.35 -10.04
CA CYS A 20 -5.33 -1.96 -11.22
C CYS A 20 -4.62 -0.89 -12.05
N ARG A 21 -3.92 0.05 -11.42
CA ARG A 21 -3.08 1.05 -12.13
C ARG A 21 -1.93 0.40 -12.88
N ALA A 22 -1.23 -0.57 -12.31
CA ALA A 22 -0.12 -1.25 -13.00
C ALA A 22 -0.62 -2.14 -14.14
N LEU A 23 -1.71 -2.88 -13.90
CA LEU A 23 -2.33 -3.70 -14.94
C LEU A 23 -3.00 -2.86 -16.04
N GLY A 24 -3.30 -1.59 -15.75
CA GLY A 24 -4.06 -0.70 -16.64
C GLY A 24 -5.55 -1.01 -16.70
N GLN A 25 -6.03 -1.97 -15.91
CA GLN A 25 -7.41 -2.44 -15.89
C GLN A 25 -7.84 -2.96 -14.51
N TYR A 26 -9.14 -2.97 -14.28
CA TYR A 26 -9.78 -3.64 -13.17
C TYR A 26 -9.81 -5.17 -13.40
N GLY A 27 -10.16 -5.92 -12.35
CA GLY A 27 -10.33 -7.38 -12.46
C GLY A 27 -11.44 -7.83 -13.43
N ASN A 28 -12.36 -6.94 -13.78
CA ASN A 28 -13.42 -7.19 -14.77
C ASN A 28 -13.01 -6.82 -16.22
N GLY A 29 -11.74 -6.48 -16.46
CA GLY A 29 -11.22 -6.12 -17.79
C GLY A 29 -11.49 -4.68 -18.24
N ASN A 30 -12.28 -3.90 -17.48
CA ASN A 30 -12.47 -2.48 -17.79
C ASN A 30 -11.17 -1.70 -17.53
N ARG A 31 -10.89 -0.70 -18.36
CA ARG A 31 -9.70 0.14 -18.21
C ARG A 31 -9.72 0.90 -16.89
N TYR A 32 -8.59 0.91 -16.17
CA TYR A 32 -8.42 1.71 -14.97
C TYR A 32 -8.22 3.18 -15.37
N PRO A 33 -9.11 4.11 -14.99
CA PRO A 33 -9.14 5.46 -15.55
C PRO A 33 -8.17 6.42 -14.86
N ILE A 34 -7.67 6.05 -13.68
CA ILE A 34 -6.90 6.95 -12.81
C ILE A 34 -5.41 6.68 -12.98
N ASN A 35 -4.62 7.74 -13.19
CA ASN A 35 -3.16 7.67 -13.18
C ASN A 35 -2.61 7.95 -11.76
N LEU A 36 -2.54 6.91 -10.93
CA LEU A 36 -1.98 7.01 -9.58
C LEU A 36 -0.46 7.22 -9.61
N SER A 37 0.02 8.14 -8.79
CA SER A 37 1.43 8.45 -8.58
C SER A 37 1.95 7.84 -7.26
N ALA A 38 1.14 7.81 -6.21
CA ALA A 38 1.55 7.31 -4.89
C ALA A 38 0.48 6.41 -4.28
N VAL A 39 0.89 5.35 -3.58
CA VAL A 39 -0.01 4.51 -2.81
C VAL A 39 0.57 4.28 -1.43
N VAL A 40 -0.23 4.51 -0.38
CA VAL A 40 0.14 4.27 1.01
C VAL A 40 -0.84 3.30 1.65
N ALA A 41 -0.34 2.22 2.24
CA ALA A 41 -1.14 1.19 2.88
C ALA A 41 -0.62 1.01 4.32
N LEU A 42 -1.45 1.34 5.31
CA LEU A 42 -1.11 1.33 6.73
C LEU A 42 -1.89 0.26 7.48
N SER A 43 -1.21 -0.47 8.36
CA SER A 43 -1.79 -1.51 9.21
C SER A 43 -2.88 -2.35 8.52
N GLY A 44 -2.59 -2.80 7.29
CA GLY A 44 -3.58 -3.45 6.43
C GLY A 44 -3.97 -4.82 6.94
N TRP A 45 -5.09 -4.91 7.64
CA TRP A 45 -5.65 -6.17 8.08
C TRP A 45 -6.30 -6.86 6.87
N LEU A 46 -5.71 -7.97 6.46
CA LEU A 46 -6.36 -8.92 5.57
C LEU A 46 -6.89 -10.04 6.49
N PRO A 47 -8.21 -10.30 6.52
CA PRO A 47 -8.78 -11.35 7.37
C PRO A 47 -8.34 -12.72 6.82
N PHE A 48 -7.16 -13.17 7.21
CA PHE A 48 -6.69 -14.53 7.00
C PHE A 48 -5.62 -14.91 8.03
N ASP A 49 -6.09 -15.49 9.13
CA ASP A 49 -5.38 -16.15 10.24
C ASP A 49 -4.15 -15.44 10.84
N ASP A 50 -4.21 -15.38 12.18
CA ASP A 50 -3.38 -14.73 13.21
C ASP A 50 -1.83 -14.84 13.10
N VAL A 51 -1.29 -15.44 12.04
CA VAL A 51 0.16 -15.71 11.85
C VAL A 51 0.68 -15.21 10.48
N THR A 52 -0.15 -14.55 9.67
CA THR A 52 0.13 -14.39 8.23
C THR A 52 0.19 -12.96 7.71
N GLU A 53 -0.08 -11.94 8.52
CA GLU A 53 -0.15 -10.54 8.05
C GLU A 53 1.19 -10.01 7.51
N TYR A 54 2.30 -10.25 8.23
CA TYR A 54 3.63 -9.84 7.78
C TYR A 54 4.02 -10.51 6.46
N LYS A 55 3.85 -11.84 6.39
CA LYS A 55 4.20 -12.64 5.20
C LYS A 55 3.32 -12.28 4.00
N LEU A 56 2.04 -11.97 4.25
CA LEU A 56 1.10 -11.56 3.21
C LEU A 56 1.40 -10.14 2.73
N GLY A 57 1.76 -9.23 3.64
CA GLY A 57 2.27 -7.89 3.31
C GLY A 57 3.55 -7.95 2.46
N GLU A 58 4.51 -8.79 2.85
CA GLU A 58 5.76 -9.01 2.11
C GLU A 58 5.51 -9.60 0.71
N LYS A 59 4.63 -10.62 0.61
CA LYS A 59 4.24 -11.21 -0.68
C LYS A 59 3.50 -10.20 -1.57
N SER A 60 2.67 -9.34 -0.98
CA SER A 60 1.98 -8.26 -1.71
C SER A 60 2.97 -7.23 -2.24
N ALA A 61 3.94 -6.83 -1.40
CA ALA A 61 5.04 -5.94 -1.79
C ALA A 61 5.86 -6.53 -2.94
N GLN A 62 6.30 -7.79 -2.84
CA GLN A 62 7.05 -8.49 -3.89
C GLN A 62 6.27 -8.60 -5.20
N THR A 63 4.96 -8.85 -5.12
CA THR A 63 4.09 -8.92 -6.30
C THR A 63 4.01 -7.55 -6.98
N MET A 64 3.89 -6.46 -6.20
CA MET A 64 3.91 -5.11 -6.75
C MET A 64 5.27 -4.73 -7.36
N TYR A 65 6.37 -5.09 -6.70
CA TYR A 65 7.71 -4.94 -7.28
C TYR A 65 7.81 -5.65 -8.64
N SER A 66 7.35 -6.90 -8.72
CA SER A 66 7.34 -7.70 -9.95
C SER A 66 6.42 -7.10 -11.03
N ALA A 67 5.38 -6.37 -10.63
CA ALA A 67 4.48 -5.64 -11.53
C ALA A 67 5.04 -4.28 -12.00
N GLY A 68 6.28 -3.93 -11.65
CA GLY A 68 6.95 -2.72 -12.11
C GLY A 68 6.73 -1.49 -11.22
N PHE A 69 6.22 -1.66 -10.00
CA PHE A 69 6.20 -0.58 -9.02
C PHE A 69 7.60 -0.31 -8.50
N GLN A 70 8.23 0.75 -9.00
CA GLN A 70 9.61 1.09 -8.64
C GLN A 70 9.75 1.85 -7.32
N ASN A 71 8.67 2.41 -6.77
CA ASN A 71 8.72 3.21 -5.56
C ASN A 71 7.78 2.68 -4.47
N LEU A 72 8.05 1.44 -4.05
CA LEU A 72 7.30 0.76 -3.01
C LEU A 72 8.12 0.70 -1.72
N THR A 73 7.55 1.11 -0.60
CA THR A 73 8.20 0.99 0.71
C THR A 73 7.31 0.12 1.60
N PHE A 74 7.79 -1.07 1.93
CA PHE A 74 7.14 -1.94 2.91
C PHE A 74 7.86 -1.77 4.25
N ARG A 75 7.10 -1.38 5.28
CA ARG A 75 7.58 -1.27 6.66
C ARG A 75 6.66 -2.08 7.55
N SER A 76 7.28 -2.86 8.43
CA SER A 76 6.59 -3.56 9.51
C SER A 76 7.11 -3.01 10.83
N TYR A 77 6.22 -2.83 11.78
CA TYR A 77 6.56 -2.29 13.08
C TYR A 77 6.15 -3.33 14.14
N ASN A 78 7.11 -3.77 14.95
CA ASN A 78 6.88 -4.83 15.93
C ASN A 78 6.01 -4.32 17.09
N GLY A 79 5.05 -5.15 17.53
CA GLY A 79 4.25 -4.87 18.74
C GLY A 79 3.10 -3.88 18.56
N LEU A 80 2.73 -3.54 17.32
CA LEU A 80 1.53 -2.74 17.07
C LEU A 80 0.26 -3.59 17.16
N GLY A 81 -0.74 -3.04 17.85
CA GLY A 81 -2.12 -3.49 17.73
C GLY A 81 -2.80 -2.88 16.51
N HIS A 82 -4.13 -2.96 16.43
CA HIS A 82 -4.91 -2.43 15.30
C HIS A 82 -5.11 -0.90 15.37
N TYR A 83 -4.01 -0.16 15.43
CA TYR A 83 -3.97 1.30 15.48
C TYR A 83 -2.68 1.82 14.84
N THR A 84 -2.66 3.08 14.43
CA THR A 84 -1.43 3.73 13.96
C THR A 84 -0.63 4.28 15.14
N ASN A 85 0.71 4.30 15.04
CA ASN A 85 1.57 4.99 15.99
C ASN A 85 2.26 6.20 15.35
N ILE A 86 2.87 7.05 16.18
CA ILE A 86 3.54 8.27 15.71
C ILE A 86 4.71 7.96 14.77
N GLU A 87 5.41 6.85 15.01
CA GLU A 87 6.54 6.41 14.18
C GLU A 87 6.10 6.06 12.75
N GLU A 88 4.99 5.35 12.61
CA GLU A 88 4.38 5.00 11.32
C GLU A 88 3.94 6.26 10.56
N ILE A 89 3.32 7.22 11.25
CA ILE A 89 2.90 8.49 10.64
C ILE A 89 4.12 9.33 10.21
N ASP A 90 5.16 9.40 11.02
CA ASP A 90 6.38 10.15 10.68
C ASP A 90 7.10 9.53 9.47
N ASP A 91 7.17 8.21 9.39
CA ASP A 91 7.71 7.51 8.22
C ASP A 91 6.87 7.77 6.95
N VAL A 92 5.55 7.84 7.06
CA VAL A 92 4.67 8.26 5.94
C VAL A 92 4.96 9.70 5.53
N CYS A 93 5.07 10.63 6.49
CA CYS A 93 5.39 12.02 6.21
C CYS A 93 6.74 12.18 5.51
N ARG A 94 7.77 11.48 5.97
CA ARG A 94 9.09 11.47 5.32
C ARG A 94 9.03 10.91 3.90
N TRP A 95 8.34 9.79 3.71
CA TRP A 95 8.21 9.17 2.40
C TRP A 95 7.45 10.08 1.42
N LEU A 96 6.34 10.68 1.85
CA LEU A 96 5.58 11.63 1.04
C LEU A 96 6.42 12.86 0.67
N THR A 97 7.19 13.40 1.62
CA THR A 97 8.08 14.54 1.37
C THR A 97 9.16 14.20 0.34
N ALA A 98 9.78 13.02 0.46
CA ALA A 98 10.79 12.55 -0.49
C ALA A 98 10.20 12.32 -1.90
N TYR A 99 8.96 11.84 -2.00
CA TYR A 99 8.33 11.50 -3.27
C TYR A 99 7.65 12.68 -3.98
N LEU A 100 6.96 13.52 -3.21
CA LEU A 100 6.18 14.63 -3.74
C LEU A 100 7.02 15.90 -3.89
N GLY A 101 8.05 16.08 -3.06
CA GLY A 101 8.71 17.36 -2.82
C GLY A 101 7.96 18.18 -1.77
N PRO A 102 8.61 19.17 -1.14
CA PRO A 102 7.95 20.15 -0.29
C PRO A 102 6.95 21.03 -1.07
#